data_AF-A0A3B8XHP8-F1
#
_entry.id   AF-A0A3B8XHP8-F1
#
_cell.length_a   1.000
_cell.length_b   1.000
_cell.length_c   1.000
_cell.angle_alpha   90.00
_cell.angle_beta   90.00
_cell.angle_gamma   90.00
#
_symmetry.space_group_name_H-M   'P 1'
#
loop_
_entity.id
_entity.type
_entity.pdbx_description
1 polymer ?
#
loop_
_entity_poly.entity_id
_entity_poly.type
_entity_poly.pdbx_seq_one_letter_code
_entity_poly.pdbx_strand_id
1 'polypeptide(L)' 'LANAGGVTVSYFEWVQNLQSFFWSEHEVNQKLKAILSRAFSEVLKTKLELKLDMRMAAYVRAVSRVAGATRERGLYP' A
#
# COMPACT_ATOMS: atom_id res chain seq x y z
N LEU A 1 -2.42 -0.11 8.70
CA LEU A 1 -2.09 1.18 8.04
C LEU A 1 -1.07 1.97 8.85
N ALA A 2 -1.39 2.39 10.08
CA ALA A 2 -0.53 3.28 10.87
C ALA A 2 0.89 2.73 11.12
N ASN A 3 1.05 1.41 11.25
CA ASN A 3 2.33 0.72 11.43
C ASN A 3 2.89 0.08 10.14
N ALA A 4 2.35 0.43 8.96
CA ALA A 4 2.78 -0.18 7.69
C ALA A 4 4.14 0.33 7.20
N GLY A 5 4.81 1.21 7.96
CA GLY A 5 6.12 1.76 7.59
C GLY A 5 7.19 0.68 7.42
N GLY A 6 7.29 -0.25 8.37
CA GLY A 6 8.28 -1.34 8.31
C GLY A 6 8.16 -2.20 7.06
N VAL A 7 6.95 -2.71 6.77
CA VAL A 7 6.72 -3.52 5.55
C VAL A 7 6.94 -2.72 4.26
N THR A 8 6.66 -1.41 4.27
CA THR A 8 6.92 -0.55 3.11
C THR A 8 8.42 -0.39 2.85
N VAL A 9 9.22 -0.23 3.91
CA VAL A 9 10.69 -0.14 3.79
C VAL A 9 11.30 -1.49 3.41
N SER A 10 10.77 -2.62 3.90
CA SER A 10 11.19 -3.96 3.42
C SER A 10 10.89 -4.16 1.93
N TYR A 11 9.78 -3.61 1.43
CA TYR A 11 9.51 -3.59 -0.02
C TYR A 11 10.55 -2.74 -0.78
N PHE A 12 10.95 -1.59 -0.23
CA PHE A 12 12.01 -0.77 -0.83
C PHE A 12 13.36 -1.47 -0.84
N GLU A 13 13.70 -2.21 0.21
CA GLU A 13 14.90 -3.03 0.26
C GLU A 13 14.92 -4.04 -0.90
N TRP A 14 13.82 -4.76 -1.12
CA TRP A 14 13.69 -5.66 -2.26
C TRP A 14 13.89 -4.95 -3.61
N VAL A 15 13.28 -3.77 -3.81
CA VAL A 15 13.45 -2.98 -5.05
C VAL A 15 14.91 -2.55 -5.27
N GLN A 16 15.57 -2.07 -4.22
CA GLN A 16 16.98 -1.63 -4.28
C GLN A 16 17.91 -2.80 -4.60
N ASN A 17 17.66 -3.98 -3.98
CA ASN A 17 18.45 -5.19 -4.20
C ASN A 17 18.39 -5.66 -5.66
N LEU A 18 17.23 -5.54 -6.34
CA LEU A 18 17.09 -5.90 -7.76
C LEU A 18 17.99 -5.06 -8.68
N GLN A 19 18.31 -3.83 -8.29
CA GLN A 19 19.11 -2.90 -9.10
C GLN A 19 20.54 -2.74 -8.56
N SER A 20 20.84 -3.35 -7.40
CA SER A 20 22.07 -3.09 -6.63
C SER A 20 22.36 -1.60 -6.45
N PHE A 21 21.30 -0.81 -6.31
CA PHE A 21 21.35 0.65 -6.19
C PHE A 21 20.60 1.07 -4.94
N PHE A 22 21.32 1.61 -3.97
CA PHE A 22 20.79 1.99 -2.67
C PHE A 22 20.48 3.48 -2.61
N TRP A 23 19.33 3.80 -2.05
CA TRP A 23 18.86 5.15 -1.86
C TRP A 23 19.38 5.72 -0.54
N SER A 24 19.53 7.04 -0.51
CA SER A 24 19.76 7.76 0.74
C SER A 24 18.56 7.65 1.68
N GLU A 25 18.80 7.84 2.98
CA GLU A 25 17.72 7.90 3.98
C GLU A 25 16.66 8.95 3.61
N HIS A 26 17.08 10.09 3.04
CA HIS A 26 16.17 11.13 2.59
C HIS A 26 15.22 10.63 1.49
N GLU A 27 15.75 9.94 0.48
CA GLU A 27 14.95 9.36 -0.60
C GLU A 27 14.00 8.27 -0.09
N VAL A 28 14.48 7.41 0.82
CA VAL A 28 13.64 6.39 1.47
C VAL A 28 12.47 7.05 2.21
N ASN A 29 12.74 8.08 3.02
CA ASN A 29 11.71 8.79 3.79
C ASN A 29 10.72 9.55 2.88
N GLN A 30 11.19 10.18 1.81
CA GLN A 30 10.30 10.83 0.84
C GLN A 30 9.36 9.82 0.17
N LYS A 31 9.89 8.69 -0.31
CA LYS A 31 9.10 7.62 -0.94
C LYS A 31 8.13 6.98 0.07
N LEU A 32 8.57 6.76 1.30
CA LEU A 32 7.76 6.22 2.39
C LEU A 32 6.55 7.13 2.67
N LYS A 33 6.79 8.43 2.82
CA LYS A 33 5.73 9.43 3.03
C LYS A 33 4.72 9.39 1.90
N ALA A 34 5.17 9.39 0.64
CA ALA A 34 4.30 9.34 -0.52
C ALA A 34 3.37 8.11 -0.51
N ILE A 35 3.91 6.92 -0.21
CA ILE A 35 3.12 5.68 -0.15
C ILE A 35 2.11 5.71 1.00
N LEU A 36 2.53 6.09 2.20
CA LEU A 36 1.65 6.10 3.37
C LEU A 36 0.56 7.17 3.26
N SER A 37 0.87 8.36 2.73
CA SER A 37 -0.11 9.41 2.47
C SER A 37 -1.16 8.95 1.46
N ARG A 38 -0.74 8.35 0.33
CA ARG A 38 -1.68 7.79 -0.65
C ARG A 38 -2.57 6.71 -0.02
N ALA A 39 -1.97 5.76 0.70
CA ALA A 39 -2.72 4.69 1.35
C ALA A 39 -3.74 5.22 2.36
N PHE A 40 -3.38 6.25 3.14
CA PHE A 40 -4.30 6.92 4.04
C PHE A 40 -5.45 7.61 3.29
N SER A 41 -5.15 8.38 2.24
CA SER A 41 -6.18 9.04 1.43
C SER A 41 -7.17 8.04 0.81
N GLU A 42 -6.68 6.89 0.34
CA GLU A 42 -7.53 5.82 -0.19
C GLU A 42 -8.46 5.23 0.88
N VAL A 43 -7.94 4.94 2.07
CA VAL A 43 -8.76 4.43 3.18
C VAL A 43 -9.78 5.46 3.64
N LEU A 44 -9.37 6.74 3.74
CA LEU A 44 -10.27 7.83 4.11
C LEU A 44 -11.39 8.00 3.07
N LYS A 45 -11.07 7.89 1.78
CA LYS A 45 -12.07 7.92 0.71
C LYS A 45 -13.09 6.79 0.87
N THR A 46 -12.63 5.54 1.03
CA THR A 46 -13.53 4.39 1.26
C THR A 46 -14.37 4.56 2.51
N LYS A 47 -13.79 5.12 3.59
CA LYS A 47 -14.52 5.44 4.81
C LYS A 47 -15.69 6.39 4.52
N LEU A 48 -15.44 7.49 3.81
CA LEU A 48 -16.44 8.52 3.54
C LEU A 48 -17.52 8.01 2.59
N GLU A 49 -17.15 7.26 1.55
CA GLU A 49 -18.08 6.69 0.57
C GLU A 49 -19.03 5.66 1.18
N LEU A 50 -18.50 4.77 2.02
CA LEU A 50 -19.26 3.65 2.60
C LEU A 50 -19.76 3.92 4.02
N LYS A 51 -19.45 5.11 4.59
CA LYS A 51 -19.80 5.51 5.97
C LYS A 51 -19.36 4.50 7.03
N LEU A 52 -18.15 3.97 6.89
CA LEU A 52 -17.57 2.98 7.81
C LEU A 52 -16.67 3.64 8.86
N ASP A 53 -16.16 2.85 9.81
CA ASP A 53 -14.99 3.25 10.59
C ASP A 53 -13.68 3.05 9.78
N MET A 54 -12.59 3.67 10.23
CA MET A 54 -11.30 3.61 9.52
C MET A 54 -10.72 2.20 9.41
N ARG A 55 -10.98 1.34 10.40
CA ARG A 55 -10.47 -0.04 10.42
C ARG A 55 -11.19 -0.88 9.38
N MET A 56 -12.52 -0.81 9.35
CA MET A 56 -13.32 -1.51 8.34
C MET A 56 -13.04 -0.99 6.93
N ALA A 57 -12.91 0.33 6.74
CA ALA A 57 -12.53 0.89 5.44
C ALA A 57 -11.16 0.39 4.96
N ALA A 58 -10.18 0.23 5.86
CA ALA A 58 -8.88 -0.33 5.52
C ALA A 58 -8.97 -1.79 5.06
N TYR A 59 -9.77 -2.61 5.73
CA TYR A 59 -10.01 -3.99 5.29
C TYR A 59 -10.73 -4.07 3.95
N VAL A 60 -11.79 -3.28 3.76
CA VAL A 60 -12.53 -3.21 2.49
C VAL A 60 -11.58 -2.85 1.35
N ARG A 61 -10.73 -1.83 1.52
CA ARG A 61 -9.76 -1.43 0.50
C ARG A 61 -8.75 -2.53 0.19
N ALA A 62 -8.23 -3.21 1.21
CA ALA A 62 -7.26 -4.29 1.03
C ALA A 62 -7.85 -5.48 0.26
N VAL A 63 -9.03 -5.96 0.68
CA VAL A 63 -9.70 -7.09 0.03
C VAL A 63 -10.13 -6.73 -1.39
N SER A 64 -10.69 -5.54 -1.60
CA SER A 64 -11.13 -5.09 -2.93
C SER A 64 -9.98 -5.06 -3.93
N ARG A 65 -8.78 -4.65 -3.50
CA ARG A 65 -7.60 -4.63 -4.36
C ARG A 65 -7.15 -6.03 -4.78
N VAL A 66 -7.14 -6.99 -3.85
CA VAL A 66 -6.77 -8.39 -4.16
C VAL A 66 -7.83 -9.03 -5.04
N ALA A 67 -9.11 -8.88 -4.69
CA ALA A 67 -10.22 -9.42 -5.48
C ALA A 67 -10.24 -8.86 -6.91
N GLY A 68 -9.95 -7.56 -7.08
CA GLY A 68 -9.81 -6.93 -8.40
C GLY A 68 -8.70 -7.56 -9.23
N ALA A 69 -7.50 -7.69 -8.66
CA ALA A 69 -6.37 -8.31 -9.36
C ALA A 69 -6.62 -9.79 -9.71
N THR A 70 -7.26 -10.55 -8.83
CA THR A 70 -7.66 -11.94 -9.10
C THR A 70 -8.68 -12.01 -10.25
N ARG A 71 -9.67 -11.10 -10.27
CA ARG A 71 -10.67 -11.05 -11.34
C ARG A 71 -10.04 -10.67 -12.68
N GLU A 72 -9.12 -9.71 -12.70
CA GLU A 72 -8.42 -9.28 -13.93
C GLU A 72 -7.53 -10.37 -14.52
N ARG A 73 -6.82 -11.12 -13.67
CA ARG A 73 -6.00 -12.25 -14.12
C ARG A 73 -6.82 -13.46 -14.59
N GLY A 74 -8.09 -13.53 -14.16
CA GLY A 74 -8.95 -14.67 -14.45
C GLY A 74 -8.56 -15.92 -13.66
N LEU A 75 -9.29 -17.01 -13.92
CA LEU A 75 -8.98 -18.34 -13.40
C LEU A 75 -8.45 -19.18 -14.56
N TYR A 76 -7.17 -19.49 -14.50
CA TYR A 76 -6.44 -20.31 -15.47
C TYR A 76 -5.47 -21.22 -14.69
N PRO A 77 -5.29 -22.50 -15.06
CA PRO A 77 -3.99 -23.13 -14.93
C PRO A 77 -3.06 -22.55 -16.00
#